data_AF-A0A3L9M7I0-F1
#
_entry.id   AF-A0A3L9M7I0-F1
#
_cell.length_a   1.000
_cell.length_b   1.000
_cell.length_c   1.000
_cell.angle_alpha   90.00
_cell.angle_beta   90.00
_cell.angle_gamma   90.00
#
_symmetry.space_group_name_H-M   'P 1'
#
loop_
_entity.id
_entity.type
_entity.pdbx_description
1 polymer ?
#
loop_
_entity_poly.entity_id
_entity_poly.type
_entity_poly.pdbx_seq_one_letter_code
_entity_poly.pdbx_strand_id
1 'polypeptide(L)'
;MEEKELTIRDVIYRDMDAMIMAKLKNDGKISIDDLIDIASYLAAGLFRKRWQQKGELTDGEVNVVLGNIGDFCHEHFGENFTQNDYDKIVKISKLLLQKPTFDDDSQSFFEDILKK
;
A
#
# COMPACT_ATOMS: atom_id res chain seq x y z
N MET A 1 0.67 -3.16 -31.00
CA MET A 1 1.32 -2.77 -29.73
C MET A 1 0.64 -3.63 -28.69
N GLU A 2 1.28 -4.71 -28.24
CA GLU A 2 0.68 -5.57 -27.21
C GLU A 2 0.60 -4.76 -25.91
N GLU A 3 -0.61 -4.58 -25.38
CA GLU A 3 -0.79 -4.07 -24.03
C GLU A 3 -0.22 -5.11 -23.08
N LYS A 4 0.94 -4.81 -22.50
CA LYS A 4 1.56 -5.67 -21.48
C LYS A 4 0.67 -5.62 -20.25
N GLU A 5 0.05 -6.75 -19.90
CA GLU A 5 -0.73 -6.88 -18.67
C GLU A 5 0.21 -6.63 -17.48
N LEU A 6 -0.08 -5.61 -16.67
CA LEU A 6 0.72 -5.28 -15.50
C LEU A 6 0.54 -6.35 -14.44
N THR A 7 1.63 -6.81 -13.83
CA THR A 7 1.56 -7.72 -12.69
C THR A 7 1.12 -6.96 -11.44
N ILE A 8 0.65 -7.67 -10.42
CA ILE A 8 0.32 -7.05 -9.12
C ILE A 8 1.54 -6.36 -8.49
N ARG A 9 2.75 -6.89 -8.73
CA ARG A 9 3.99 -6.26 -8.30
C ARG A 9 4.19 -4.92 -9.00
N ASP A 10 4.03 -4.87 -10.32
CA ASP A 10 4.18 -3.62 -11.08
C ASP A 10 3.21 -2.54 -10.61
N VAL A 11 1.97 -2.93 -10.30
CA VAL A 11 0.95 -2.03 -9.76
C VAL A 11 1.34 -1.52 -8.38
N ILE A 12 1.75 -2.42 -7.47
CA ILE A 12 2.18 -2.05 -6.11
C ILE A 12 3.36 -1.09 -6.16
N TYR A 13 4.40 -1.42 -6.94
CA TYR A 13 5.61 -0.61 -7.04
C TYR A 13 5.31 0.78 -7.59
N ARG A 14 4.56 0.84 -8.70
CA ARG A 14 4.12 2.10 -9.29
C ARG A 14 3.34 2.96 -8.31
N ASP A 15 2.38 2.37 -7.61
CA ASP A 15 1.48 3.13 -6.72
C ASP A 15 2.21 3.57 -5.44
N MET A 16 3.08 2.73 -4.87
CA MET A 16 3.97 3.10 -3.77
C MET A 16 4.90 4.25 -4.17
N ASP A 17 5.59 4.13 -5.31
CA ASP A 17 6.48 5.17 -5.84
C ASP A 17 5.74 6.48 -6.03
N ALA A 18 4.56 6.45 -6.64
CA ALA A 18 3.76 7.64 -6.87
C ALA A 18 3.40 8.35 -5.56
N MET A 19 2.97 7.60 -4.53
CA MET A 19 2.61 8.18 -3.23
C MET A 19 3.85 8.74 -2.51
N ILE A 20 4.95 8.02 -2.51
CA ILE A 20 6.20 8.44 -1.87
C ILE A 20 6.76 9.69 -2.55
N MET A 21 6.80 9.71 -3.89
CA MET A 21 7.26 10.88 -4.65
C MET A 21 6.37 12.11 -4.41
N ALA A 22 5.04 11.92 -4.37
CA ALA A 22 4.12 13.01 -4.05
C ALA A 22 4.37 13.56 -2.63
N LYS A 23 4.53 12.68 -1.64
CA LYS A 23 4.85 13.06 -0.26
C LYS A 23 6.18 13.81 -0.15
N LEU A 24 7.22 13.31 -0.82
CA LEU A 24 8.53 13.96 -0.90
C LEU A 24 8.47 15.33 -1.56
N LYS A 25 7.71 15.49 -2.65
CA LYS A 25 7.50 16.79 -3.31
C LYS A 25 6.81 17.79 -2.38
N ASN A 26 5.88 17.33 -1.57
CA ASN A 26 4.99 18.17 -0.76
C ASN A 26 5.59 18.60 0.57
N ASP A 27 6.35 17.70 1.22
CA ASP A 27 6.84 17.89 2.58
C ASP A 27 8.38 17.82 2.67
N GLY A 28 9.07 17.49 1.57
CA GLY A 28 10.55 17.47 1.46
C GLY A 28 11.22 16.26 2.11
N LYS A 29 10.47 15.40 2.80
CA LYS A 29 10.94 14.20 3.48
C LYS A 29 9.81 13.18 3.62
N ILE A 30 10.19 11.93 3.90
CA ILE A 30 9.27 10.84 4.26
C ILE A 30 9.77 10.19 5.55
N SER A 31 8.88 10.00 6.53
CA SER A 31 9.19 9.25 7.75
C SER A 31 8.83 7.77 7.59
N ILE A 32 9.32 6.92 8.50
CA ILE A 32 8.90 5.51 8.55
C ILE A 32 7.41 5.38 8.84
N ASP A 33 6.83 6.27 9.65
CA ASP A 33 5.39 6.26 9.91
C ASP A 33 4.58 6.60 8.65
N ASP A 34 5.03 7.58 7.85
CA ASP A 34 4.41 7.88 6.54
C ASP A 34 4.47 6.65 5.60
N LEU A 35 5.61 5.95 5.57
CA LEU A 35 5.78 4.75 4.76
C LEU A 35 4.83 3.63 5.21
N ILE A 36 4.73 3.39 6.52
CA ILE A 36 3.83 2.39 7.10
C ILE A 36 2.39 2.72 6.74
N ASP A 37 1.97 3.97 6.87
CA ASP A 37 0.61 4.39 6.55
C ASP A 37 0.31 4.19 5.06
N ILE A 38 1.16 4.70 4.16
CA ILE A 38 1.00 4.52 2.70
C ILE A 38 0.88 3.04 2.34
N ALA A 39 1.81 2.22 2.81
CA ALA A 39 1.83 0.79 2.54
C ALA A 39 0.56 0.09 3.06
N SER A 40 0.10 0.47 4.25
CA SER A 40 -1.08 -0.13 4.88
C SER A 40 -2.37 0.21 4.15
N TYR A 41 -2.54 1.47 3.76
CA TYR A 41 -3.71 1.92 2.99
C TYR A 41 -3.71 1.30 1.59
N LEU A 42 -2.55 1.19 0.94
CA LEU A 42 -2.45 0.56 -0.37
C LEU A 42 -2.81 -0.94 -0.31
N ALA A 43 -2.24 -1.67 0.66
CA ALA A 43 -2.56 -3.08 0.87
C ALA A 43 -4.07 -3.28 1.10
N ALA A 44 -4.65 -2.52 2.04
CA ALA A 44 -6.07 -2.60 2.35
C ALA A 44 -6.95 -2.25 1.13
N GLY A 45 -6.56 -1.26 0.34
CA GLY A 45 -7.25 -0.88 -0.91
C GLY A 45 -7.27 -2.02 -1.93
N LEU A 46 -6.13 -2.68 -2.13
CA LEU A 46 -6.02 -3.82 -3.04
C LEU A 46 -6.86 -5.02 -2.58
N PHE A 47 -6.85 -5.32 -1.28
CA PHE A 47 -7.69 -6.35 -0.68
C PHE A 47 -9.18 -6.07 -0.86
N ARG A 48 -9.59 -4.84 -0.58
CA ARG A 48 -10.97 -4.39 -0.70
C ARG A 48 -11.48 -4.50 -2.14
N LYS A 49 -10.68 -4.03 -3.10
CA LYS A 49 -10.98 -4.15 -4.53
C LYS A 49 -11.10 -5.61 -4.95
N ARG A 50 -10.21 -6.48 -4.45
CA ARG A 50 -10.25 -7.91 -4.74
C ARG A 50 -11.53 -8.56 -4.21
N TRP A 51 -11.89 -8.27 -2.96
CA TRP A 51 -13.12 -8.72 -2.35
C TRP A 51 -14.36 -8.24 -3.13
N GLN A 52 -14.40 -6.98 -3.55
CA GLN A 52 -15.49 -6.44 -4.36
C GLN A 52 -15.63 -7.13 -5.73
N GLN A 53 -14.52 -7.56 -6.33
CA GLN A 53 -14.51 -8.23 -7.64
C GLN A 53 -14.90 -9.72 -7.57
N LYS A 54 -14.46 -10.43 -6.52
CA LYS A 54 -14.60 -11.89 -6.42
C LYS A 54 -15.56 -12.38 -5.33
N GLY A 55 -15.94 -11.51 -4.40
CA GLY A 55 -16.68 -11.87 -3.19
C GLY A 55 -15.83 -12.60 -2.14
N GLU A 56 -14.55 -12.81 -2.40
CA GLU A 56 -13.61 -13.49 -1.50
C GLU A 56 -12.20 -12.89 -1.59
N LEU A 57 -11.41 -13.16 -0.55
CA LEU A 57 -10.00 -12.82 -0.47
C LEU A 57 -9.26 -13.99 0.17
N THR A 58 -8.39 -14.64 -0.61
CA THR A 58 -7.66 -15.82 -0.16
C THR A 58 -6.36 -15.44 0.56
N ASP A 59 -5.87 -16.31 1.46
CA ASP A 59 -4.59 -16.10 2.14
C ASP A 59 -3.42 -15.98 1.15
N GLY A 60 -3.48 -16.70 0.02
CA GLY A 60 -2.48 -16.59 -1.04
C GLY A 60 -2.41 -15.19 -1.65
N GLU A 61 -3.57 -14.58 -1.93
CA GLU A 61 -3.64 -13.21 -2.45
C GLU A 61 -3.18 -12.18 -1.43
N VAL A 62 -3.53 -12.39 -0.16
CA VAL A 62 -3.04 -11.56 0.96
C VAL A 62 -1.52 -11.61 1.04
N ASN A 63 -0.94 -12.81 1.02
CA ASN A 63 0.50 -13.01 1.11
C ASN A 63 1.25 -12.42 -0.09
N VAL A 64 0.68 -12.52 -1.30
CA VAL A 64 1.29 -11.93 -2.50
C VAL A 64 1.35 -10.40 -2.39
N VAL A 65 0.27 -9.74 -1.97
CA VAL A 65 0.25 -8.28 -1.83
C VAL A 65 1.19 -7.83 -0.72
N LEU A 66 1.07 -8.41 0.48
CA LEU A 66 1.93 -8.02 1.62
C LEU A 66 3.39 -8.32 1.33
N GLY A 67 3.69 -9.45 0.70
CA GLY A 67 5.05 -9.81 0.28
C GLY A 67 5.65 -8.76 -0.66
N ASN A 68 4.93 -8.36 -1.71
CA ASN A 68 5.42 -7.34 -2.64
C ASN A 68 5.57 -5.95 -1.99
N ILE A 69 4.71 -5.59 -1.04
CA ILE A 69 4.85 -4.36 -0.25
C ILE A 69 6.09 -4.43 0.66
N GLY A 70 6.29 -5.56 1.33
CA GLY A 70 7.48 -5.81 2.16
C GLY A 70 8.76 -5.74 1.34
N ASP A 71 8.79 -6.38 0.17
CA ASP A 71 9.89 -6.32 -0.79
C ASP A 71 10.17 -4.86 -1.18
N PHE A 72 9.13 -4.11 -1.57
CA PHE A 72 9.27 -2.71 -1.95
C PHE A 72 9.92 -1.89 -0.82
N CYS A 73 9.39 -2.00 0.40
CA CYS A 73 9.89 -1.26 1.55
C CYS A 73 11.34 -1.65 1.88
N HIS A 74 11.67 -2.94 1.81
CA HIS A 74 13.03 -3.40 2.08
C HIS A 74 14.02 -2.94 0.98
N GLU A 75 13.64 -3.03 -0.29
CA GLU A 75 14.47 -2.60 -1.43
C GLU A 75 14.78 -1.10 -1.39
N HIS A 76 13.82 -0.26 -0.96
CA HIS A 76 13.97 1.20 -0.99
C HIS A 76 14.50 1.81 0.32
N PHE A 77 14.22 1.19 1.47
CA PHE A 77 14.57 1.74 2.79
C PHE A 77 15.60 0.90 3.54
N GLY A 78 15.89 -0.33 3.09
CA GLY A 78 16.95 -1.18 3.61
C GLY A 78 16.86 -1.40 5.12
N GLU A 79 17.97 -1.15 5.82
CA GLU A 79 18.08 -1.32 7.28
C GLU A 79 17.16 -0.37 8.07
N ASN A 80 16.66 0.71 7.46
CA ASN A 80 15.72 1.62 8.12
C ASN A 80 14.30 1.05 8.20
N PHE A 81 14.00 -0.01 7.44
CA PHE A 81 12.73 -0.71 7.48
C PHE A 81 12.89 -2.05 8.19
N THR A 82 12.31 -2.17 9.38
CA THR A 82 12.48 -3.35 10.23
C THR A 82 11.32 -4.34 10.08
N GLN A 83 11.52 -5.57 10.55
CA GLN A 83 10.43 -6.57 10.65
C GLN A 83 9.25 -6.03 11.48
N ASN A 84 9.52 -5.26 12.54
CA ASN A 84 8.47 -4.67 13.35
C ASN A 84 7.63 -3.65 12.57
N ASP A 85 8.23 -2.93 11.61
CA ASP A 85 7.50 -1.99 10.75
C ASP A 85 6.66 -2.73 9.72
N TYR A 86 7.17 -3.83 9.17
CA TYR A 86 6.37 -4.74 8.35
C TYR A 86 5.17 -5.32 9.13
N ASP A 87 5.39 -5.79 10.35
CA ASP A 87 4.32 -6.36 11.18
C ASP A 87 3.23 -5.32 11.49
N LYS A 88 3.60 -4.04 11.66
CA LYS A 88 2.64 -2.94 11.76
C LYS A 88 1.83 -2.79 10.48
N ILE A 89 2.46 -2.82 9.30
CA ILE A 89 1.76 -2.75 8.01
C ILE A 89 0.72 -3.87 7.91
N VAL A 90 1.11 -5.12 8.21
CA VAL A 90 0.19 -6.26 8.19
C VAL A 90 -0.99 -6.03 9.13
N LYS A 91 -0.72 -5.58 10.36
CA LYS A 91 -1.76 -5.33 11.37
C LYS A 91 -2.70 -4.20 10.95
N ILE A 92 -2.17 -3.05 10.54
CA ILE A 92 -2.96 -1.88 10.17
C ILE A 92 -3.81 -2.19 8.94
N SER A 93 -3.26 -2.83 7.91
CA SER A 93 -3.99 -3.22 6.71
C SER A 93 -5.22 -4.07 7.03
N LYS A 94 -5.08 -5.04 7.95
CA LYS A 94 -6.19 -5.90 8.41
C LYS A 94 -7.23 -5.12 9.23
N LEU A 95 -6.80 -4.16 10.04
CA LEU A 95 -7.71 -3.31 10.81
C LEU A 95 -8.48 -2.35 9.90
N LEU A 96 -7.84 -1.79 8.88
CA LEU A 96 -8.47 -0.92 7.89
C LEU A 96 -9.61 -1.63 7.16
N LEU A 97 -9.40 -2.89 6.75
CA LEU A 97 -10.44 -3.70 6.11
C LEU A 97 -11.71 -3.91 6.93
N GLN A 98 -11.60 -3.83 8.26
CA GLN A 98 -12.74 -4.00 9.16
C GLN A 98 -13.57 -2.72 9.29
N LYS A 99 -13.05 -1.58 8.83
CA LYS A 99 -13.76 -0.30 8.91
C LYS A 99 -14.82 -0.19 7.80
N PRO A 100 -16.10 0.05 8.14
CA PRO A 100 -17.13 0.28 7.13
C PRO A 100 -16.86 1.53 6.26
N THR A 101 -16.19 2.52 6.82
CA THR A 101 -15.83 3.80 6.17
C THR A 101 -14.53 3.73 5.37
N PHE A 102 -13.90 2.55 5.28
CA PHE A 102 -12.57 2.43 4.68
C PHE A 102 -12.50 2.99 3.25
N ASP A 103 -13.54 2.78 2.46
CA ASP A 103 -13.58 3.23 1.07
C ASP A 103 -13.42 4.78 1.00
N ASP A 104 -14.18 5.53 1.81
CA ASP A 104 -14.10 7.00 1.91
C ASP A 104 -12.80 7.48 2.60
N ASP A 105 -12.39 6.78 3.67
CA ASP A 105 -11.18 7.11 4.44
C ASP A 105 -9.92 6.97 3.55
N SER A 106 -9.88 5.90 2.75
CA SER A 106 -8.74 5.62 1.86
C SER A 106 -8.65 6.62 0.71
N GLN A 107 -9.79 6.98 0.11
CA GLN A 107 -9.83 8.02 -0.91
C GLN A 107 -9.31 9.34 -0.35
N SER A 108 -9.81 9.75 0.82
CA SER A 108 -9.40 11.00 1.47
C SER A 108 -7.89 10.99 1.77
N PHE A 109 -7.37 9.89 2.30
CA PHE A 109 -5.94 9.72 2.59
C PHE A 109 -5.05 9.90 1.34
N PHE A 110 -5.37 9.21 0.23
CA PHE A 110 -4.56 9.32 -0.98
C PHE A 110 -4.70 10.69 -1.65
N GLU A 111 -5.90 11.27 -1.65
CA GLU A 111 -6.11 12.62 -2.17
C GLU A 111 -5.28 13.65 -1.40
N ASP A 112 -5.21 13.55 -0.08
CA ASP A 112 -4.43 14.47 0.76
C ASP A 112 -2.93 14.36 0.49
N ILE A 113 -2.43 13.16 0.17
CA ILE A 113 -1.03 12.97 -0.25
C ILE A 113 -0.78 13.60 -1.64
N LEU A 114 -1.72 13.45 -2.57
CA LEU A 114 -1.58 13.91 -3.95
C LEU A 114 -1.83 15.42 -4.13
N LYS A 115 -2.59 16.06 -3.23
CA LYS A 115 -2.89 17.49 -3.28
C LYS A 115 -1.66 18.32 -2.85
N LYS A 116 -0.90 18.81 -3.83
CA LYS A 116 -0.07 20.04 -3.83
C LYS A 116 0.65 20.25 -5.18
#